data_AF-R9A968-F1
#
_entry.id   AF-R9A968-F1
#
_cell.length_a   1.000
_cell.length_b   1.000
_cell.length_c   1.000
_cell.angle_alpha   90.00
_cell.angle_beta   90.00
_cell.angle_gamma   90.00
#
_symmetry.space_group_name_H-M   'P 1'
#
loop_
_entity.id
_entity.type
_entity.pdbx_description
1 polymer ?
#
loop_
_entity_poly.entity_id
_entity_poly.type
_entity_poly.pdbx_seq_one_letter_code
_entity_poly.pdbx_strand_id
1 'polypeptide(L)'
;MSAPRPTTRQRSSSSISISNAIQDISDIPQPGQIHTNPASKRKRKSQDRLPPSRGFLIDLFTMQWMIHPLTSLKMIVITLVAWLNWRVFTPDAPNPLSPLLFLSNPVPRHADDPLSTTRYAKSYYDILFVLFYVIVFSFLRQFITLYILHPFAVKIGTKPAKIPRFLEQAYTFLYFLSAGSIGVWVMYQEPTWWYRTEHFWLEYPHWDMKYHIKLYYLLQTSYWLQQMLVLILRLEKPRKDFNELVMHHIVTLWLILWSYLINLSMIGNAIFVTMDVSDIFLALAKCYNYVKPGHWLGNVIFGFFIIVWTYMRHWLNLRILYSVYTQFTLIPLENRRWWTPDGVWMVGWMQWQIFLPILALQLLNLFWYFLIWRILIRALVYNHLADERSDDEEDEGDEVKKE
;
A
#
# COMPACT_ATOMS: atom_id res chain seq x y z
N MET A 1 82.56 -20.06 -27.52
CA MET A 1 83.20 -18.74 -27.29
C MET A 1 82.08 -17.82 -26.83
N SER A 2 81.98 -17.27 -25.62
CA SER A 2 82.86 -17.03 -24.48
C SER A 2 81.93 -16.68 -23.30
N ALA A 3 82.15 -17.26 -22.11
CA ALA A 3 81.64 -16.70 -20.86
C ALA A 3 82.52 -15.48 -20.47
N PRO A 4 82.05 -14.53 -19.62
CA PRO A 4 82.11 -14.75 -18.17
C PRO A 4 80.96 -14.14 -17.32
N ARG A 5 80.90 -14.60 -16.06
CA ARG A 5 80.08 -14.16 -14.90
C ARG A 5 80.64 -12.84 -14.29
N PRO A 6 80.36 -12.49 -13.00
CA PRO A 6 79.14 -11.94 -12.36
C PRO A 6 79.45 -10.64 -11.57
N THR A 7 78.46 -9.91 -11.03
CA THR A 7 78.69 -9.07 -9.82
C THR A 7 77.44 -8.82 -8.99
N THR A 8 77.71 -8.76 -7.69
CA THR A 8 76.86 -8.89 -6.50
C THR A 8 76.62 -7.53 -5.81
N ARG A 9 75.73 -7.51 -4.81
CA ARG A 9 75.56 -6.54 -3.67
C ARG A 9 74.76 -5.25 -3.97
N GLN A 10 73.95 -4.67 -3.07
CA GLN A 10 73.68 -4.93 -1.65
C GLN A 10 72.37 -4.25 -1.17
N ARG A 11 71.67 -4.94 -0.26
CA ARG A 11 70.89 -4.53 0.95
C ARG A 11 70.47 -3.06 1.20
N SER A 12 69.20 -2.92 1.62
CA SER A 12 68.78 -2.56 3.01
C SER A 12 67.38 -3.14 3.29
N SER A 13 67.17 -4.14 4.18
CA SER A 13 66.82 -4.04 5.62
C SER A 13 66.02 -2.76 5.96
N SER A 14 64.86 -2.77 6.63
CA SER A 14 64.32 -3.55 7.76
C SER A 14 62.79 -3.26 7.81
N SER A 15 61.87 -4.00 8.43
CA SER A 15 61.92 -4.75 9.69
C SER A 15 60.76 -5.75 9.73
N ILE A 16 61.07 -7.01 10.02
CA ILE A 16 60.11 -8.01 10.51
C ILE A 16 59.99 -7.79 12.02
N SER A 17 58.78 -7.55 12.52
CA SER A 17 58.46 -7.75 13.93
C SER A 17 57.98 -9.19 14.11
N ILE A 18 58.86 -10.01 14.65
CA ILE A 18 58.60 -11.34 15.17
C ILE A 18 57.92 -11.15 16.54
N SER A 19 56.61 -11.32 16.57
CA SER A 19 55.95 -12.05 17.65
C SER A 19 55.63 -13.42 17.08
N ASN A 20 56.69 -14.21 16.95
CA ASN A 20 56.63 -15.64 16.76
C ASN A 20 55.85 -16.26 17.93
N ALA A 21 55.13 -17.32 17.56
CA ALA A 21 55.09 -18.59 18.25
C ALA A 21 54.54 -18.52 19.68
N ILE A 22 53.36 -19.09 19.92
CA ILE A 22 53.13 -20.53 20.14
C ILE A 22 51.60 -20.57 20.31
N GLN A 23 50.75 -21.20 19.49
CA GLN A 23 50.50 -22.64 19.44
C GLN A 23 49.43 -22.90 18.36
N ASP A 24 49.84 -23.33 17.17
CA ASP A 24 49.23 -24.51 16.57
C ASP A 24 49.47 -25.69 17.53
N ILE A 25 48.56 -26.67 17.50
CA ILE A 25 48.44 -27.86 18.38
C ILE A 25 47.43 -27.66 19.53
N SER A 26 46.15 -27.70 19.18
CA SER A 26 45.16 -28.51 19.89
C SER A 26 43.97 -28.82 18.96
N ASP A 27 44.23 -29.58 17.90
CA ASP A 27 43.18 -30.32 17.18
C ASP A 27 42.81 -31.55 18.02
N ILE A 28 41.65 -31.50 18.68
CA ILE A 28 40.87 -32.69 19.04
C ILE A 28 39.43 -32.40 18.59
N PRO A 29 38.84 -33.20 17.68
CA PRO A 29 37.48 -32.96 17.22
C PRO A 29 36.49 -33.32 18.32
N GLN A 30 35.65 -32.36 18.73
CA GLN A 30 34.43 -32.66 19.47
C GLN A 30 33.29 -32.98 18.48
N PRO A 31 32.55 -34.08 18.64
CA PRO A 31 31.45 -34.40 17.75
C PRO A 31 30.23 -33.54 18.11
N GLY A 32 29.68 -32.80 17.13
CA GLY A 32 28.35 -32.21 17.26
C GLY A 32 28.08 -30.83 16.67
N GLN A 33 28.85 -30.32 15.70
CA GLN A 33 28.49 -29.07 15.01
C GLN A 33 28.14 -29.29 13.54
N ILE A 34 26.84 -29.14 13.27
CA ILE A 34 26.27 -29.05 11.92
C ILE A 34 26.93 -27.86 11.22
N HIS A 35 27.83 -28.15 10.26
CA HIS A 35 28.48 -27.15 9.42
C HIS A 35 27.43 -26.50 8.51
N THR A 36 26.86 -25.37 8.93
CA THR A 36 26.13 -24.50 8.01
C THR A 36 27.13 -23.74 7.15
N ASN A 37 27.10 -24.01 5.84
CA ASN A 37 28.06 -23.54 4.86
C ASN A 37 28.07 -21.98 4.79
N PRO A 38 29.21 -21.28 5.02
CA PRO A 38 29.27 -19.81 5.05
C PRO A 38 28.89 -19.15 3.72
N ALA A 39 28.94 -19.90 2.61
CA ALA A 39 28.45 -19.46 1.31
C ALA A 39 26.92 -19.24 1.29
N SER A 40 26.14 -20.03 2.04
CA SER A 40 24.67 -19.85 2.14
C SER A 40 24.32 -18.62 2.96
N LYS A 41 25.04 -18.35 4.07
CA LYS A 41 24.93 -17.10 4.84
C LYS A 41 25.29 -15.87 4.01
N ARG A 42 26.29 -15.96 3.14
CA ARG A 42 26.71 -14.85 2.27
C ARG A 42 25.73 -14.61 1.11
N LYS A 43 25.16 -15.67 0.51
CA LYS A 43 24.06 -15.55 -0.47
C LYS A 43 22.80 -14.94 0.17
N ARG A 44 22.42 -15.41 1.35
CA ARG A 44 21.25 -14.94 2.11
C ARG A 44 21.40 -13.48 2.56
N LYS A 45 22.60 -13.04 2.97
CA LYS A 45 22.89 -11.62 3.27
C LYS A 45 22.80 -10.69 2.05
N SER A 46 22.94 -11.21 0.83
CA SER A 46 22.91 -10.41 -0.41
C SER A 46 21.50 -10.22 -0.98
N GLN A 47 20.56 -11.10 -0.68
CA GLN A 47 19.18 -11.04 -1.19
C GLN A 47 18.27 -10.07 -0.42
N ASP A 48 18.60 -9.75 0.84
CA ASP A 48 17.76 -8.92 1.72
C ASP A 48 18.10 -7.41 1.72
N ARG A 49 19.06 -6.97 0.90
CA ARG A 49 19.42 -5.54 0.81
C ARG A 49 18.88 -4.95 -0.48
N LEU A 50 18.01 -3.95 -0.31
CA LEU A 50 17.65 -3.05 -1.40
C LEU A 50 18.91 -2.60 -2.15
N PRO A 51 18.91 -2.60 -3.50
CA PRO A 51 20.06 -2.15 -4.26
C PRO A 51 20.45 -0.74 -3.80
N PRO A 52 21.74 -0.42 -3.64
CA PRO A 52 22.13 0.92 -3.23
C PRO A 52 21.69 1.95 -4.28
N SER A 53 21.21 3.12 -3.82
CA SER A 53 20.88 4.25 -4.69
C SER A 53 22.06 4.56 -5.61
N ARG A 54 21.78 4.72 -6.90
CA ARG A 54 22.81 5.01 -7.91
C ARG A 54 22.94 6.51 -8.20
N GLY A 55 22.20 7.34 -7.48
CA GLY A 55 22.17 8.80 -7.63
C GLY A 55 20.77 9.30 -8.00
N PHE A 56 20.48 10.57 -7.68
CA PHE A 56 19.13 11.14 -7.76
C PHE A 56 18.49 11.03 -9.15
N LEU A 57 19.23 11.39 -10.21
CA LEU A 57 18.70 11.36 -11.58
C LEU A 57 18.44 9.93 -12.07
N ILE A 58 19.34 9.00 -11.75
CA ILE A 58 19.17 7.60 -12.12
C ILE A 58 17.94 7.04 -11.43
N ASP A 59 17.84 7.23 -10.11
CA ASP A 59 16.71 6.76 -9.32
C ASP A 59 15.37 7.37 -9.81
N LEU A 60 15.38 8.62 -10.30
CA LEU A 60 14.23 9.28 -10.89
C LEU A 60 13.76 8.58 -12.17
N PHE A 61 14.67 8.35 -13.12
CA PHE A 61 14.35 7.69 -14.39
C PHE A 61 14.02 6.20 -14.24
N THR A 62 14.62 5.51 -13.26
CA THR A 62 14.38 4.08 -13.00
C THR A 62 13.20 3.81 -12.06
N MET A 63 12.49 4.85 -11.61
CA MET A 63 11.41 4.76 -10.60
C MET A 63 11.86 4.17 -9.26
N GLN A 64 13.16 4.05 -9.00
CA GLN A 64 13.71 3.52 -7.75
C GLN A 64 13.47 4.44 -6.55
N TRP A 65 13.10 5.71 -6.78
CA TRP A 65 12.64 6.61 -5.74
C TRP A 65 11.48 6.03 -4.92
N MET A 66 10.65 5.16 -5.50
CA MET A 66 9.54 4.48 -4.79
C MET A 66 10.01 3.52 -3.68
N ILE A 67 11.28 3.11 -3.73
CA ILE A 67 11.89 2.17 -2.79
C ILE A 67 12.97 2.85 -1.94
N HIS A 68 13.57 3.94 -2.44
CA HIS A 68 14.56 4.73 -1.72
C HIS A 68 13.93 5.95 -1.04
N PRO A 69 13.75 5.94 0.31
CA PRO A 69 13.06 7.01 1.02
C PRO A 69 13.77 8.36 0.87
N LEU A 70 15.11 8.38 0.84
CA LEU A 70 15.87 9.63 0.69
C LEU A 70 15.65 10.29 -0.68
N THR A 71 15.48 9.51 -1.75
CA THR A 71 15.23 10.05 -3.08
C THR A 71 13.83 10.65 -3.16
N SER A 72 12.81 9.94 -2.66
CA SER A 72 11.45 10.50 -2.53
C SER A 72 11.43 11.75 -1.64
N LEU A 73 12.13 11.74 -0.51
CA LEU A 73 12.22 12.90 0.38
C LEU A 73 12.85 14.11 -0.32
N LYS A 74 13.91 13.91 -1.10
CA LYS A 74 14.51 14.99 -1.91
C LYS A 74 13.49 15.59 -2.87
N MET A 75 12.69 14.77 -3.57
CA MET A 75 11.64 15.27 -4.47
C MET A 75 10.62 16.13 -3.73
N ILE A 76 10.14 15.67 -2.56
CA ILE A 76 9.20 16.42 -1.72
C ILE A 76 9.80 17.76 -1.28
N VAL A 77 11.04 17.74 -0.76
CA VAL A 77 11.72 18.95 -0.28
C VAL A 77 11.98 19.92 -1.42
N ILE A 78 12.39 19.46 -2.61
CA ILE A 78 12.58 20.31 -3.79
C ILE A 78 11.27 21.03 -4.14
N THR A 79 10.14 20.32 -4.17
CA THR A 79 8.82 20.93 -4.44
C THR A 79 8.45 21.96 -3.37
N LEU A 80 8.65 21.67 -2.09
CA LEU A 80 8.34 22.59 -1.00
C LEU A 80 9.22 23.85 -1.02
N VAL A 81 10.52 23.68 -1.27
CA VAL A 81 11.47 24.79 -1.39
C VAL A 81 11.13 25.64 -2.61
N ALA A 82 10.82 25.02 -3.75
CA ALA A 82 10.41 25.75 -4.96
C ALA A 82 9.10 26.50 -4.75
N TRP A 83 8.13 25.91 -4.04
CA TRP A 83 6.88 26.59 -3.68
C TRP A 83 7.12 27.79 -2.77
N LEU A 84 7.97 27.64 -1.75
CA LEU A 84 8.33 28.72 -0.83
C LEU A 84 9.10 29.83 -1.55
N ASN A 85 10.05 29.46 -2.41
CA ASN A 85 10.82 30.40 -3.21
C ASN A 85 9.90 31.25 -4.10
N TRP A 86 8.96 30.63 -4.82
CA TRP A 86 7.97 31.36 -5.62
C TRP A 86 7.12 32.30 -4.76
N ARG A 87 6.70 31.85 -3.58
CA ARG A 87 5.89 32.69 -2.67
C ARG A 87 6.65 33.93 -2.18
N VAL A 88 7.96 33.83 -2.01
CA VAL A 88 8.82 34.93 -1.54
C VAL A 88 9.18 35.89 -2.67
N PHE A 89 9.58 35.38 -3.84
CA PHE A 89 10.11 36.22 -4.93
C PHE A 89 9.03 36.73 -5.90
N THR A 90 7.87 36.08 -5.96
CA THR A 90 6.76 36.46 -6.84
C THR A 90 5.42 36.42 -6.07
N PRO A 91 5.23 37.28 -5.05
CA PRO A 91 4.06 37.22 -4.17
C PRO A 91 2.74 37.56 -4.89
N ASP A 92 2.78 38.41 -5.91
CA ASP A 92 1.59 38.87 -6.63
C ASP A 92 1.14 37.92 -7.75
N ALA A 93 1.96 36.90 -8.07
CA ALA A 93 1.66 35.92 -9.10
C ALA A 93 1.11 34.62 -8.50
N PRO A 94 0.15 33.95 -9.18
CA PRO A 94 -0.34 32.65 -8.71
C PRO A 94 0.80 31.63 -8.70
N ASN A 95 0.92 30.88 -7.61
CA ASN A 95 2.00 29.91 -7.44
C ASN A 95 1.72 28.63 -8.25
N PRO A 96 2.56 28.28 -9.23
CA PRO A 96 2.35 27.13 -10.11
C PRO A 96 2.45 25.78 -9.38
N LEU A 97 3.05 25.75 -8.18
CA LEU A 97 3.21 24.55 -7.37
C LEU A 97 2.10 24.37 -6.34
N SER A 98 1.24 25.38 -6.13
CA SER A 98 0.08 25.25 -5.22
C SER A 98 -0.83 24.06 -5.58
N PRO A 99 -1.13 23.76 -6.85
CA PRO A 99 -1.86 22.56 -7.25
C PRO A 99 -1.28 21.23 -6.77
N LEU A 100 0.03 21.14 -6.54
CA LEU A 100 0.68 19.92 -6.05
C LEU A 100 0.41 19.71 -4.56
N LEU A 101 0.33 20.80 -3.80
CA LEU A 101 0.32 20.78 -2.33
C LEU A 101 -1.09 20.94 -1.74
N PHE A 102 -1.98 21.64 -2.44
CA PHE A 102 -3.29 22.05 -1.92
C PHE A 102 -4.42 21.73 -2.89
N LEU A 103 -5.63 21.56 -2.35
CA LEU A 103 -6.82 21.40 -3.17
C LEU A 103 -7.03 22.61 -4.08
N SER A 104 -7.30 22.33 -5.34
CA SER A 104 -7.55 23.35 -6.36
C SER A 104 -9.04 23.59 -6.57
N ASN A 105 -9.36 24.72 -7.21
CA ASN A 105 -10.70 25.11 -7.66
C ASN A 105 -11.76 25.27 -6.54
N PRO A 106 -11.55 26.21 -5.60
CA PRO A 106 -12.57 26.57 -4.62
C PRO A 106 -13.75 27.27 -5.33
N VAL A 107 -14.97 26.84 -5.02
CA VAL A 107 -16.21 27.41 -5.57
C VAL A 107 -16.74 28.47 -4.61
N PRO A 108 -17.18 29.64 -5.11
CA PRO A 108 -17.83 30.65 -4.28
C PRO A 108 -19.06 30.11 -3.54
N ARG A 109 -19.29 30.63 -2.34
CA ARG A 109 -20.31 30.22 -1.37
C ARG A 109 -21.73 30.16 -1.98
N HIS A 110 -22.48 29.09 -1.68
CA HIS A 110 -23.94 29.09 -1.84
C HIS A 110 -24.60 29.91 -0.73
N ALA A 111 -25.54 30.79 -1.10
CA ALA A 111 -26.24 31.68 -0.15
C ALA A 111 -26.95 30.92 0.98
N ASP A 112 -27.33 29.67 0.71
CA ASP A 112 -28.14 28.82 1.58
C ASP A 112 -27.32 27.92 2.53
N ASP A 113 -25.97 27.99 2.52
CA ASP A 113 -25.15 27.23 3.48
C ASP A 113 -25.10 27.94 4.85
N PRO A 114 -25.76 27.39 5.90
CA PRO A 114 -25.78 27.98 7.23
C PRO A 114 -24.40 28.01 7.91
N LEU A 115 -23.45 27.18 7.46
CA LEU A 115 -22.10 27.08 8.02
C LEU A 115 -21.04 27.82 7.20
N SER A 116 -21.41 28.42 6.06
CA SER A 116 -20.51 29.22 5.21
C SER A 116 -19.24 28.51 4.73
N THR A 117 -19.28 27.19 4.54
CA THR A 117 -18.07 26.39 4.26
C THR A 117 -17.65 26.47 2.79
N THR A 118 -16.35 26.67 2.52
CA THR A 118 -15.81 26.66 1.15
C THR A 118 -15.99 25.28 0.51
N ARG A 119 -16.62 25.24 -0.67
CA ARG A 119 -16.79 24.04 -1.50
C ARG A 119 -15.73 23.99 -2.59
N TYR A 120 -15.53 22.82 -3.17
CA TYR A 120 -14.50 22.59 -4.19
C TYR A 120 -15.09 21.84 -5.38
N ALA A 121 -14.84 22.35 -6.58
CA ALA A 121 -15.15 21.68 -7.82
C ALA A 121 -13.93 20.90 -8.32
N LYS A 122 -14.16 19.98 -9.25
CA LYS A 122 -13.08 19.20 -9.89
C LYS A 122 -12.23 20.07 -10.81
N SER A 123 -10.97 19.70 -11.00
CA SER A 123 -10.04 20.39 -11.89
C SER A 123 -8.97 19.45 -12.44
N TYR A 124 -8.40 19.77 -13.59
CA TYR A 124 -7.21 19.09 -14.10
C TYR A 124 -6.01 19.21 -13.14
N TYR A 125 -5.99 20.24 -12.31
CA TYR A 125 -5.01 20.41 -11.22
C TYR A 125 -5.07 19.30 -10.17
N ASP A 126 -6.20 18.60 -10.04
CA ASP A 126 -6.32 17.46 -9.12
C ASP A 126 -5.41 16.28 -9.57
N ILE A 127 -5.06 16.18 -10.86
CA ILE A 127 -4.08 15.20 -11.36
C ILE A 127 -2.68 15.51 -10.80
N LEU A 128 -2.30 16.80 -10.77
CA LEU A 128 -1.01 17.22 -10.21
C LEU A 128 -0.94 16.89 -8.73
N PHE A 129 -2.02 17.18 -7.99
CA PHE A 129 -2.15 16.80 -6.58
C PHE A 129 -1.94 15.28 -6.42
N VAL A 130 -2.66 14.46 -7.20
CA VAL A 130 -2.56 13.00 -7.10
C VAL A 130 -1.15 12.50 -7.37
N LEU A 131 -0.50 12.96 -8.44
CA LEU A 131 0.86 12.55 -8.80
C LEU A 131 1.90 12.98 -7.75
N PHE A 132 1.74 14.16 -7.15
CA PHE A 132 2.61 14.58 -6.06
C PHE A 132 2.44 13.68 -4.83
N TYR A 133 1.21 13.37 -4.45
CA TYR A 133 0.96 12.54 -3.27
C TYR A 133 1.32 11.06 -3.48
N VAL A 134 1.43 10.55 -4.72
CA VAL A 134 2.09 9.26 -5.00
C VAL A 134 3.53 9.25 -4.51
N ILE A 135 4.27 10.36 -4.68
CA ILE A 135 5.64 10.52 -4.17
C ILE A 135 5.64 10.55 -2.64
N VAL A 136 4.70 11.30 -2.05
CA VAL A 136 4.55 11.38 -0.59
C VAL A 136 4.24 10.01 0.01
N PHE A 137 3.30 9.25 -0.56
CA PHE A 137 2.97 7.90 -0.09
C PHE A 137 4.14 6.92 -0.25
N SER A 138 4.91 7.04 -1.34
CA SER A 138 6.12 6.23 -1.53
C SER A 138 7.17 6.52 -0.46
N PHE A 139 7.41 7.80 -0.13
CA PHE A 139 8.27 8.18 0.99
C PHE A 139 7.74 7.63 2.32
N LEU A 140 6.47 7.91 2.66
CA LEU A 140 5.86 7.51 3.93
C LEU A 140 5.95 6.00 4.12
N ARG A 141 5.64 5.24 3.07
CA ARG A 141 5.74 3.78 3.09
C ARG A 141 7.11 3.29 3.48
N GLN A 142 8.15 3.73 2.78
CA GLN A 142 9.52 3.30 3.04
C GLN A 142 10.02 3.82 4.39
N PHE A 143 9.69 5.07 4.73
CA PHE A 143 10.08 5.68 5.99
C PHE A 143 9.50 4.93 7.19
N ILE A 144 8.18 4.71 7.20
CA ILE A 144 7.49 3.98 8.27
C ILE A 144 8.02 2.54 8.35
N THR A 145 8.16 1.85 7.21
CA THR A 145 8.62 0.47 7.18
C THR A 145 10.02 0.30 7.76
N LEU A 146 10.98 1.10 7.30
CA LEU A 146 12.39 0.94 7.64
C LEU A 146 12.78 1.58 8.98
N TYR A 147 12.23 2.75 9.30
CA TYR A 147 12.66 3.53 10.47
C TYR A 147 11.74 3.38 11.69
N ILE A 148 10.48 2.96 11.50
CA ILE A 148 9.52 2.82 12.60
C ILE A 148 9.20 1.34 12.86
N LEU A 149 8.72 0.62 11.84
CA LEU A 149 8.23 -0.74 11.99
C LEU A 149 9.34 -1.77 12.15
N HIS A 150 10.45 -1.63 11.42
CA HIS A 150 11.60 -2.54 11.57
C HIS A 150 12.18 -2.58 12.99
N PRO A 151 12.56 -1.45 13.63
CA PRO A 151 13.05 -1.50 15.01
C PRO A 151 11.97 -1.98 15.98
N PHE A 152 10.70 -1.65 15.74
CA PHE A 152 9.58 -2.17 16.52
C PHE A 152 9.47 -3.70 16.42
N ALA A 153 9.54 -4.27 15.21
CA ALA A 153 9.46 -5.71 14.96
C ALA A 153 10.54 -6.50 15.69
N VAL A 154 11.76 -5.95 15.74
CA VAL A 154 12.89 -6.53 16.48
C VAL A 154 12.63 -6.45 17.99
N LYS A 155 12.15 -5.31 18.50
CA LYS A 155 11.88 -5.10 19.93
C LYS A 155 10.80 -6.05 20.47
N ILE A 156 9.77 -6.34 19.69
CA ILE A 156 8.70 -7.28 20.08
C ILE A 156 9.09 -8.76 19.92
N GLY A 157 10.30 -9.06 19.45
CA GLY A 157 10.81 -10.42 19.34
C GLY A 157 10.30 -11.20 18.12
N THR A 158 9.96 -10.52 17.02
CA THR A 158 9.53 -11.19 15.78
C THR A 158 10.68 -12.03 15.22
N LYS A 159 10.41 -13.29 14.85
CA LYS A 159 11.42 -14.17 14.25
C LYS A 159 12.03 -13.53 12.99
N PRO A 160 13.37 -13.54 12.80
CA PRO A 160 14.01 -12.89 11.66
C PRO A 160 13.42 -13.25 10.28
N ALA A 161 13.06 -14.51 10.08
CA ALA A 161 12.45 -14.99 8.83
C ALA A 161 11.05 -14.38 8.55
N LYS A 162 10.31 -14.00 9.60
CA LYS A 162 8.96 -13.43 9.48
C LYS A 162 8.95 -11.90 9.47
N ILE A 163 10.08 -11.24 9.76
CA ILE A 163 10.17 -9.76 9.80
C ILE A 163 9.67 -9.13 8.50
N PRO A 164 10.12 -9.51 7.29
CA PRO A 164 9.67 -8.84 6.06
C PRO A 164 8.14 -8.87 5.88
N ARG A 165 7.51 -10.02 6.16
CA ARG A 165 6.06 -10.19 6.06
C ARG A 165 5.31 -9.43 7.15
N PHE A 166 5.84 -9.42 8.37
CA PHE A 166 5.31 -8.60 9.44
C PHE A 166 5.33 -7.12 9.07
N LEU A 167 6.44 -6.62 8.50
CA LEU A 167 6.57 -5.23 8.10
C LEU A 167 5.56 -4.83 7.00
N GLU A 168 5.38 -5.68 5.99
CA GLU A 168 4.34 -5.47 4.97
C GLU A 168 2.95 -5.33 5.62
N GLN A 169 2.56 -6.29 6.47
CA GLN A 169 1.23 -6.25 7.09
C GLN A 169 1.07 -5.14 8.14
N ALA A 170 2.12 -4.79 8.86
CA ALA A 170 2.07 -3.73 9.86
C ALA A 170 1.93 -2.34 9.20
N TYR A 171 2.58 -2.13 8.05
CA TYR A 171 2.35 -0.92 7.25
C TYR A 171 0.90 -0.88 6.74
N THR A 172 0.41 -1.99 6.18
CA THR A 172 -0.98 -2.12 5.74
C THR A 172 -1.98 -1.84 6.87
N PHE A 173 -1.72 -2.35 8.08
CA PHE A 173 -2.53 -2.08 9.26
C PHE A 173 -2.57 -0.58 9.61
N LEU A 174 -1.42 0.09 9.68
CA LEU A 174 -1.36 1.52 9.99
C LEU A 174 -2.07 2.38 8.93
N TYR A 175 -1.89 2.02 7.65
CA TYR A 175 -2.55 2.71 6.55
C TYR A 175 -4.08 2.56 6.66
N PHE A 176 -4.60 1.33 6.70
CA PHE A 176 -6.05 1.13 6.74
C PHE A 176 -6.69 1.59 8.05
N LEU A 177 -5.97 1.56 9.17
CA LEU A 177 -6.48 2.11 10.42
C LEU A 177 -6.69 3.62 10.29
N SER A 178 -5.74 4.34 9.72
CA SER A 178 -5.84 5.78 9.53
C SER A 178 -6.83 6.15 8.42
N ALA A 179 -6.66 5.61 7.21
CA ALA A 179 -7.51 5.86 6.06
C ALA A 179 -8.95 5.41 6.29
N GLY A 180 -9.17 4.21 6.85
CA GLY A 180 -10.49 3.70 7.18
C GLY A 180 -11.20 4.55 8.24
N SER A 181 -10.49 4.99 9.29
CA SER A 181 -11.08 5.89 10.31
C SER A 181 -11.47 7.24 9.71
N ILE A 182 -10.62 7.82 8.86
CA ILE A 182 -10.92 9.07 8.15
C ILE A 182 -12.10 8.86 7.20
N GLY A 183 -12.16 7.75 6.46
CA GLY A 183 -13.27 7.43 5.55
C GLY A 183 -14.62 7.31 6.27
N VAL A 184 -14.65 6.66 7.44
CA VAL A 184 -15.83 6.58 8.30
C VAL A 184 -16.24 7.98 8.76
N TRP A 185 -15.28 8.80 9.21
CA TRP A 185 -15.56 10.19 9.59
C TRP A 185 -16.07 11.03 8.41
N VAL A 186 -15.48 10.90 7.22
CA VAL A 186 -15.94 11.57 5.99
C VAL A 186 -17.36 11.14 5.65
N MET A 187 -17.68 9.84 5.75
CA MET A 187 -19.04 9.35 5.52
C MET A 187 -20.03 9.95 6.53
N TYR A 188 -19.64 10.10 7.80
CA TYR A 188 -20.47 10.70 8.84
C TYR A 188 -20.86 12.16 8.54
N GLN A 189 -19.99 12.89 7.85
CA GLN A 189 -20.27 14.26 7.41
C GLN A 189 -21.20 14.34 6.19
N GLU A 190 -21.52 13.21 5.56
CA GLU A 190 -22.36 13.14 4.36
C GLU A 190 -23.73 12.51 4.64
N PRO A 191 -24.77 12.86 3.87
CA PRO A 191 -26.12 12.32 4.06
C PRO A 191 -26.17 10.79 3.89
N THR A 192 -25.15 10.19 3.27
CA THR A 192 -25.01 8.75 3.14
C THR A 192 -24.75 7.99 4.45
N TRP A 193 -24.46 8.66 5.57
CA TRP A 193 -24.28 7.97 6.87
C TRP A 193 -25.56 7.28 7.35
N TRP A 194 -25.59 5.99 7.72
CA TRP A 194 -24.66 4.89 7.48
C TRP A 194 -25.22 3.99 6.37
N TYR A 195 -24.63 4.08 5.17
CA TYR A 195 -25.09 3.44 3.94
C TYR A 195 -26.56 3.73 3.62
N ARG A 196 -27.03 4.96 3.86
CA ARG A 196 -28.31 5.45 3.32
C ARG A 196 -28.15 5.65 1.81
N THR A 197 -28.42 4.59 1.07
CA THR A 197 -28.05 4.46 -0.34
C THR A 197 -28.90 5.32 -1.28
N GLU A 198 -30.05 5.80 -0.83
CA GLU A 198 -30.88 6.77 -1.54
C GLU A 198 -30.08 8.06 -1.85
N HIS A 199 -29.23 8.49 -0.92
CA HIS A 199 -28.39 9.69 -1.06
C HIS A 199 -27.20 9.51 -2.01
N PHE A 200 -26.98 8.31 -2.55
CA PHE A 200 -26.06 8.14 -3.67
C PHE A 200 -26.59 8.76 -4.97
N TRP A 201 -27.91 8.93 -5.08
CA TRP A 201 -28.60 9.29 -6.32
C TRP A 201 -29.36 10.61 -6.22
N LEU A 202 -29.92 10.90 -5.03
CA LEU A 202 -30.57 12.18 -4.75
C LEU A 202 -29.56 13.32 -4.95
N GLU A 203 -30.03 14.44 -5.50
CA GLU A 203 -29.23 15.66 -5.74
C GLU A 203 -28.02 15.45 -6.67
N TYR A 204 -27.97 14.34 -7.41
CA TYR A 204 -26.99 14.16 -8.47
C TYR A 204 -27.18 15.24 -9.55
N PRO A 205 -26.11 15.88 -10.07
CA PRO A 205 -24.69 15.58 -9.84
C PRO A 205 -24.07 16.25 -8.60
N HIS A 206 -23.28 15.50 -7.84
CA HIS A 206 -22.55 15.98 -6.64
C HIS A 206 -21.22 16.66 -7.00
N TRP A 207 -21.25 17.72 -7.80
CA TRP A 207 -20.03 18.40 -8.26
C TRP A 207 -19.41 19.36 -7.23
N ASP A 208 -20.19 19.80 -6.23
CA ASP A 208 -19.84 20.79 -5.19
C ASP A 208 -19.33 20.11 -3.89
N MET A 209 -18.14 19.54 -3.96
CA MET A 209 -17.61 18.71 -2.88
C MET A 209 -17.20 19.53 -1.64
N LYS A 210 -17.51 19.02 -0.44
CA LYS A 210 -16.90 19.51 0.81
C LYS A 210 -15.40 19.25 0.80
N TYR A 211 -14.64 20.05 1.55
CA TYR A 211 -13.18 19.92 1.67
C TYR A 211 -12.74 18.49 2.03
N HIS A 212 -13.35 17.91 3.07
CA HIS A 212 -12.93 16.61 3.61
C HIS A 212 -13.13 15.46 2.63
N ILE A 213 -14.27 15.41 1.91
CA ILE A 213 -14.52 14.35 0.94
C ILE A 213 -13.60 14.50 -0.27
N LYS A 214 -13.39 15.72 -0.78
CA LYS A 214 -12.45 15.94 -1.90
C LYS A 214 -11.02 15.55 -1.51
N LEU A 215 -10.53 16.02 -0.37
CA LEU A 215 -9.19 15.71 0.12
C LEU A 215 -9.00 14.21 0.30
N TYR A 216 -9.91 13.57 1.03
CA TYR A 216 -9.85 12.13 1.29
C TYR A 216 -9.85 11.33 0.00
N TYR A 217 -10.71 11.70 -0.95
CA TYR A 217 -10.84 10.99 -2.22
C TYR A 217 -9.57 11.08 -3.08
N LEU A 218 -8.96 12.27 -3.17
CA LEU A 218 -7.72 12.46 -3.93
C LEU A 218 -6.52 11.77 -3.26
N LEU A 219 -6.44 11.80 -1.92
CA LEU A 219 -5.39 11.08 -1.19
C LEU A 219 -5.52 9.56 -1.36
N GLN A 220 -6.73 9.00 -1.25
CA GLN A 220 -6.98 7.60 -1.54
C GLN A 220 -6.60 7.26 -2.98
N THR A 221 -6.99 8.08 -3.96
CA THR A 221 -6.61 7.89 -5.37
C THR A 221 -5.09 7.85 -5.52
N SER A 222 -4.36 8.72 -4.85
CA SER A 222 -2.90 8.75 -4.85
C SER A 222 -2.28 7.49 -4.27
N TYR A 223 -2.80 7.01 -3.14
CA TYR A 223 -2.32 5.77 -2.52
C TYR A 223 -2.59 4.55 -3.41
N TRP A 224 -3.79 4.40 -3.96
CA TRP A 224 -4.12 3.25 -4.80
C TRP A 224 -3.37 3.27 -6.13
N LEU A 225 -3.11 4.45 -6.69
CA LEU A 225 -2.23 4.62 -7.84
C LEU A 225 -0.78 4.24 -7.49
N GLN A 226 -0.29 4.67 -6.33
CA GLN A 226 1.03 4.29 -5.82
C GLN A 226 1.15 2.78 -5.66
N GLN A 227 0.15 2.12 -5.08
CA GLN A 227 0.15 0.68 -4.87
C GLN A 227 0.08 -0.10 -6.20
N MET A 228 -0.68 0.40 -7.19
CA MET A 228 -0.67 -0.15 -8.54
C MET A 228 0.72 -0.07 -9.20
N LEU A 229 1.40 1.07 -9.08
CA LEU A 229 2.75 1.25 -9.62
C LEU A 229 3.75 0.28 -8.98
N VAL A 230 3.69 0.10 -7.66
CA VAL A 230 4.52 -0.89 -6.96
C VAL A 230 4.28 -2.30 -7.50
N LEU A 231 3.01 -2.66 -7.74
CA LEU A 231 2.62 -3.98 -8.24
C LEU A 231 3.11 -4.23 -9.67
N ILE A 232 2.90 -3.28 -10.59
CA ILE A 232 3.28 -3.40 -12.01
C ILE A 232 4.80 -3.42 -12.17
N LEU A 233 5.51 -2.58 -11.41
CA LEU A 233 6.97 -2.53 -11.42
C LEU A 233 7.61 -3.73 -10.71
N ARG A 234 6.81 -4.65 -10.14
CA ARG A 234 7.25 -5.83 -9.39
C ARG A 234 8.26 -5.49 -8.29
N LEU A 235 8.02 -4.37 -7.60
CA LEU A 235 8.86 -3.96 -6.48
C LEU A 235 8.62 -4.83 -5.24
N GLU A 236 7.49 -5.55 -5.21
CA GLU A 236 7.18 -6.59 -4.24
C GLU A 236 7.27 -7.98 -4.90
N LYS A 237 7.72 -8.98 -4.12
CA LYS A 237 7.73 -10.38 -4.58
C LYS A 237 6.31 -10.82 -4.92
N PRO A 238 6.03 -11.32 -6.15
CA PRO A 238 4.71 -11.79 -6.52
C PRO A 238 4.17 -12.84 -5.54
N ARG A 239 2.88 -12.72 -5.21
CA ARG A 239 2.15 -13.67 -4.36
C ARG A 239 1.49 -14.74 -5.23
N LYS A 240 1.03 -15.85 -4.63
CA LYS A 240 0.30 -16.91 -5.36
C LYS A 240 -1.01 -16.40 -5.98
N ASP A 241 -1.64 -15.38 -5.38
CA ASP A 241 -2.83 -14.69 -5.88
C ASP A 241 -2.52 -13.39 -6.63
N PHE A 242 -1.37 -13.33 -7.32
CA PHE A 242 -0.92 -12.12 -8.00
C PHE A 242 -1.89 -11.67 -9.10
N ASN A 243 -2.43 -12.61 -9.88
CA ASN A 243 -3.33 -12.27 -10.99
C ASN A 243 -4.65 -11.68 -10.47
N GLU A 244 -5.21 -12.27 -9.42
CA GLU A 244 -6.42 -11.79 -8.76
C GLU A 244 -6.19 -10.41 -8.12
N LEU A 245 -5.01 -10.18 -7.54
CA LEU A 245 -4.62 -8.87 -6.99
C LEU A 245 -4.46 -7.80 -8.09
N VAL A 246 -3.89 -8.15 -9.24
CA VAL A 246 -3.81 -7.25 -10.40
C VAL A 246 -5.21 -6.92 -10.92
N MET A 247 -6.06 -7.92 -11.11
CA MET A 247 -7.46 -7.72 -11.54
C MET A 247 -8.21 -6.83 -10.54
N HIS A 248 -8.01 -7.06 -9.25
CA HIS A 248 -8.55 -6.20 -8.21
C HIS A 248 -8.08 -4.75 -8.36
N HIS A 249 -6.78 -4.48 -8.55
CA HIS A 249 -6.31 -3.10 -8.72
C HIS A 249 -6.85 -2.45 -9.99
N ILE A 250 -7.05 -3.19 -11.07
CA ILE A 250 -7.70 -2.67 -12.29
C ILE A 250 -9.14 -2.25 -11.97
N VAL A 251 -9.92 -3.12 -11.32
CA VAL A 251 -11.32 -2.82 -10.93
C VAL A 251 -11.37 -1.67 -9.93
N THR A 252 -10.48 -1.65 -8.94
CA THR A 252 -10.41 -0.61 -7.92
C THR A 252 -10.06 0.74 -8.53
N LEU A 253 -9.03 0.85 -9.37
CA LEU A 253 -8.72 2.11 -10.05
C LEU A 253 -9.84 2.56 -10.99
N TRP A 254 -10.50 1.62 -11.68
CA TRP A 254 -11.67 1.94 -12.48
C TRP A 254 -12.76 2.59 -11.60
N LEU A 255 -13.15 1.95 -10.50
CA LEU A 255 -14.16 2.45 -9.58
C LEU A 255 -13.80 3.83 -9.00
N ILE A 256 -12.54 4.02 -8.59
CA ILE A 256 -12.05 5.27 -8.02
C ILE A 256 -12.11 6.40 -9.06
N LEU A 257 -11.50 6.19 -10.23
CA LEU A 257 -11.40 7.22 -11.26
C LEU A 257 -12.77 7.54 -11.87
N TRP A 258 -13.58 6.52 -12.17
CA TRP A 258 -14.90 6.74 -12.74
C TRP A 258 -15.85 7.42 -11.77
N SER A 259 -15.93 6.96 -10.51
CA SER A 259 -16.85 7.59 -9.56
C SER A 259 -16.44 9.01 -9.20
N TYR A 260 -15.16 9.37 -9.28
CA TYR A 260 -14.73 10.78 -9.24
C TYR A 260 -15.16 11.55 -10.50
N LEU A 261 -14.89 11.00 -11.69
CA LEU A 261 -15.17 11.65 -12.98
C LEU A 261 -16.66 11.94 -13.17
N ILE A 262 -17.53 11.01 -12.80
CA ILE A 262 -18.98 11.12 -13.03
C ILE A 262 -19.77 11.69 -11.85
N ASN A 263 -19.12 12.29 -10.84
CA ASN A 263 -19.78 12.91 -9.67
C ASN A 263 -20.51 11.90 -8.75
N LEU A 264 -19.92 10.74 -8.51
CA LEU A 264 -20.43 9.69 -7.60
C LEU A 264 -19.43 9.38 -6.47
N SER A 265 -18.70 10.40 -6.00
CA SER A 265 -17.70 10.25 -4.94
C SER A 265 -18.28 9.69 -3.62
N MET A 266 -19.57 9.88 -3.37
CA MET A 266 -20.24 9.30 -2.20
C MET A 266 -20.33 7.76 -2.28
N ILE A 267 -20.63 7.19 -3.45
CA ILE A 267 -20.57 5.73 -3.67
C ILE A 267 -19.13 5.26 -3.52
N GLY A 268 -18.17 5.98 -4.11
CA GLY A 268 -16.75 5.65 -3.97
C GLY A 268 -16.28 5.64 -2.52
N ASN A 269 -16.69 6.62 -1.71
CA ASN A 269 -16.42 6.65 -0.27
C ASN A 269 -17.03 5.45 0.47
N ALA A 270 -18.27 5.08 0.12
CA ALA A 270 -18.90 3.89 0.69
C ALA A 270 -18.11 2.61 0.37
N ILE A 271 -17.65 2.45 -0.87
CA ILE A 271 -16.79 1.33 -1.26
C ILE A 271 -15.47 1.38 -0.46
N PHE A 272 -14.77 2.51 -0.40
CA PHE A 272 -13.54 2.64 0.40
C PHE A 272 -13.74 2.20 1.85
N VAL A 273 -14.81 2.65 2.51
CA VAL A 273 -15.10 2.29 3.90
C VAL A 273 -15.33 0.79 4.07
N THR A 274 -16.11 0.14 3.19
CA THR A 274 -16.27 -1.33 3.26
C THR A 274 -14.94 -2.06 3.13
N MET A 275 -14.05 -1.55 2.27
CA MET A 275 -12.82 -2.23 1.94
C MET A 275 -11.82 -2.05 3.09
N ASP A 276 -11.49 -0.80 3.42
CA ASP A 276 -10.42 -0.46 4.35
C ASP A 276 -10.71 -0.94 5.77
N VAL A 277 -11.94 -0.79 6.27
CA VAL A 277 -12.29 -1.19 7.65
C VAL A 277 -12.10 -2.68 7.86
N SER A 278 -12.46 -3.52 6.88
CA SER A 278 -12.22 -4.96 6.97
C SER A 278 -10.73 -5.33 6.92
N ASP A 279 -9.93 -4.58 6.15
CA ASP A 279 -8.50 -4.85 6.00
C ASP A 279 -7.69 -4.46 7.25
N ILE A 280 -8.20 -3.55 8.09
CA ILE A 280 -7.64 -3.30 9.44
C ILE A 280 -7.54 -4.62 10.21
N PHE A 281 -8.63 -5.37 10.28
CA PHE A 281 -8.68 -6.60 11.06
C PHE A 281 -7.94 -7.76 10.39
N LEU A 282 -7.91 -7.81 9.05
CA LEU A 282 -7.09 -8.77 8.31
C LEU A 282 -5.59 -8.57 8.60
N ALA A 283 -5.13 -7.33 8.49
CA ALA A 283 -3.74 -6.97 8.72
C ALA A 283 -3.35 -7.20 10.18
N LEU A 284 -4.24 -6.86 11.13
CA LEU A 284 -4.05 -7.11 12.55
C LEU A 284 -3.92 -8.61 12.86
N ALA A 285 -4.81 -9.44 12.32
CA ALA A 285 -4.78 -10.89 12.50
C ALA A 285 -3.44 -11.49 12.02
N LYS A 286 -2.98 -11.06 10.84
CA LYS A 286 -1.69 -11.51 10.28
C LYS A 286 -0.50 -11.01 11.09
N CYS A 287 -0.47 -9.73 11.47
CA CYS A 287 0.58 -9.16 12.32
C CYS A 287 0.70 -9.96 13.62
N TYR A 288 -0.43 -10.24 14.27
CA TYR A 288 -0.44 -11.01 15.50
C TYR A 288 0.09 -12.44 15.28
N ASN A 289 -0.35 -13.11 14.21
CA ASN A 289 0.10 -14.46 13.88
C ASN A 289 1.61 -14.52 13.60
N TYR A 290 2.21 -13.49 13.00
CA TYR A 290 3.67 -13.45 12.79
C TYR A 290 4.48 -13.27 14.08
N VAL A 291 3.93 -12.58 15.07
CA VAL A 291 4.61 -12.33 16.36
C VAL A 291 4.41 -13.51 17.32
N LYS A 292 3.19 -14.04 17.41
CA LYS A 292 2.83 -15.16 18.29
C LYS A 292 1.99 -16.21 17.54
N PRO A 293 2.63 -17.04 16.69
CA PRO A 293 1.93 -18.11 15.97
C PRO A 293 1.18 -19.03 16.93
N GLY A 294 -0.07 -19.37 16.60
CA GLY A 294 -0.88 -20.34 17.35
C GLY A 294 -1.42 -19.86 18.71
N HIS A 295 -1.19 -18.60 19.11
CA HIS A 295 -1.73 -18.08 20.37
C HIS A 295 -3.25 -17.79 20.24
N TRP A 296 -4.04 -18.17 21.26
CA TRP A 296 -5.52 -18.13 21.24
C TRP A 296 -6.10 -16.76 20.85
N LEU A 297 -5.45 -15.67 21.28
CA LEU A 297 -5.87 -14.30 20.95
C LEU A 297 -5.81 -14.04 19.43
N GLY A 298 -4.88 -14.66 18.71
CA GLY A 298 -4.82 -14.59 17.25
C GLY A 298 -6.06 -15.21 16.60
N ASN A 299 -6.56 -16.31 17.16
CA ASN A 299 -7.77 -16.99 16.69
C ASN A 299 -9.01 -16.12 16.96
N VAL A 300 -9.06 -15.43 18.10
CA VAL A 300 -10.14 -14.48 18.42
C VAL A 300 -10.13 -13.30 17.44
N ILE A 301 -8.97 -12.71 17.16
CA ILE A 301 -8.83 -11.63 16.18
C ILE A 301 -9.23 -12.11 14.78
N PHE A 302 -8.81 -13.33 14.40
CA PHE A 302 -9.17 -13.92 13.11
C PHE A 302 -10.67 -14.21 12.99
N GLY A 303 -11.31 -14.74 14.03
CA GLY A 303 -12.76 -14.94 14.06
C GLY A 303 -13.53 -13.62 13.98
N PHE A 304 -13.09 -12.60 14.71
CA PHE A 304 -13.66 -11.25 14.61
C PHE A 304 -13.50 -10.64 13.22
N PHE A 305 -12.32 -10.81 12.61
CA PHE A 305 -12.06 -10.42 11.23
C PHE A 305 -13.08 -11.01 10.25
N ILE A 306 -13.44 -12.30 10.38
CA ILE A 306 -14.42 -12.95 9.49
C ILE A 306 -15.80 -12.30 9.62
N ILE A 307 -16.23 -11.97 10.85
CA ILE A 307 -17.50 -11.28 11.09
C ILE A 307 -17.49 -9.91 10.40
N VAL A 308 -16.43 -9.12 10.60
CA VAL A 308 -16.28 -7.80 9.98
C VAL A 308 -16.22 -7.91 8.45
N TRP A 309 -15.45 -8.85 7.90
CA TRP A 309 -15.37 -9.10 6.47
C TRP A 309 -16.74 -9.41 5.89
N THR A 310 -17.50 -10.30 6.53
CA THR A 310 -18.84 -10.68 6.07
C THR A 310 -19.77 -9.49 6.01
N TYR A 311 -19.80 -8.67 7.08
CA TYR A 311 -20.65 -7.50 7.13
C TYR A 311 -20.21 -6.41 6.14
N MET A 312 -18.93 -6.05 6.14
CA MET A 312 -18.38 -4.97 5.31
C MET A 312 -18.31 -5.34 3.83
N ARG A 313 -17.65 -6.45 3.49
CA ARG A 313 -17.33 -6.81 2.10
C ARG A 313 -18.47 -7.49 1.38
N HIS A 314 -19.41 -8.11 2.08
CA HIS A 314 -20.53 -8.81 1.44
C HIS A 314 -21.86 -8.11 1.70
N TRP A 315 -22.28 -7.95 2.95
CA TRP A 315 -23.61 -7.39 3.19
C TRP A 315 -23.72 -5.94 2.68
N LEU A 316 -22.80 -5.06 3.08
CA LEU A 316 -22.83 -3.65 2.64
C LEU A 316 -22.57 -3.51 1.14
N ASN A 317 -21.69 -4.33 0.54
CA ASN A 317 -21.45 -4.30 -0.90
C ASN A 317 -22.69 -4.74 -1.70
N LEU A 318 -23.39 -5.81 -1.28
CA LEU A 318 -24.66 -6.23 -1.87
C LEU A 318 -25.74 -5.15 -1.72
N ARG A 319 -25.76 -4.42 -0.60
CA ARG A 319 -26.63 -3.26 -0.41
C ARG A 319 -26.34 -2.14 -1.42
N ILE A 320 -25.06 -1.86 -1.70
CA ILE A 320 -24.66 -0.90 -2.75
C ILE A 320 -25.11 -1.40 -4.13
N LEU A 321 -24.86 -2.67 -4.47
CA LEU A 321 -25.31 -3.25 -5.74
C LEU A 321 -26.84 -3.17 -5.92
N TYR A 322 -27.58 -3.50 -4.86
CA TYR A 322 -29.03 -3.37 -4.85
C TYR A 322 -29.48 -1.92 -5.11
N SER A 323 -28.79 -0.95 -4.51
CA SER A 323 -29.04 0.47 -4.75
C SER A 323 -28.76 0.87 -6.20
N VAL A 324 -27.65 0.44 -6.80
CA VAL A 324 -27.36 0.69 -8.22
C VAL A 324 -28.42 0.08 -9.11
N TYR A 325 -28.95 -1.10 -8.78
CA TYR A 325 -29.98 -1.75 -9.56
C TYR A 325 -31.37 -1.08 -9.43
N THR A 326 -31.77 -0.70 -8.21
CA THR A 326 -33.15 -0.27 -7.91
C THR A 326 -33.34 1.24 -7.76
N GLN A 327 -32.32 1.95 -7.29
CA GLN A 327 -32.40 3.37 -6.92
C GLN A 327 -31.77 4.32 -7.93
N PHE A 328 -31.19 3.81 -9.03
CA PHE A 328 -30.67 4.62 -10.13
C PHE A 328 -31.72 5.62 -10.67
N THR A 329 -33.00 5.24 -10.64
CA THR A 329 -34.11 6.10 -11.05
C THR A 329 -34.47 7.21 -10.06
N LEU A 330 -33.76 7.33 -8.93
CA LEU A 330 -33.89 8.50 -8.05
C LEU A 330 -33.17 9.74 -8.61
N ILE A 331 -32.27 9.56 -9.60
CA ILE A 331 -31.67 10.69 -10.31
C ILE A 331 -32.79 11.45 -11.06
N PRO A 332 -32.88 12.79 -10.92
CA PRO A 332 -33.83 13.61 -11.66
C PRO A 332 -33.75 13.36 -13.18
N LEU A 333 -34.90 13.31 -13.85
CA LEU A 333 -34.96 13.00 -15.30
C LEU A 333 -34.12 13.96 -16.15
N GLU A 334 -34.07 15.23 -15.78
CA GLU A 334 -33.24 16.27 -16.40
C GLU A 334 -31.73 15.97 -16.34
N ASN A 335 -31.27 15.26 -15.30
CA ASN A 335 -29.88 14.90 -15.08
C ASN A 335 -29.51 13.52 -15.65
N ARG A 336 -30.48 12.79 -16.24
CA ARG A 336 -30.26 11.50 -16.92
C ARG A 336 -29.84 11.66 -18.38
N ARG A 337 -28.85 12.51 -18.61
CA ARG A 337 -28.28 12.77 -19.93
C ARG A 337 -26.75 12.81 -19.86
N TRP A 338 -26.12 12.67 -21.01
CA TRP A 338 -24.68 12.84 -21.14
C TRP A 338 -24.40 14.25 -21.63
N TRP A 339 -24.09 15.16 -20.71
CA TRP A 339 -23.81 16.55 -21.04
C TRP A 339 -22.76 17.12 -20.09
N THR A 340 -21.52 17.19 -20.58
CA THR A 340 -20.36 17.54 -19.77
C THR A 340 -20.37 18.95 -19.17
N PRO A 341 -20.94 20.00 -19.83
CA PRO A 341 -21.01 21.34 -19.23
C PRO A 341 -21.79 21.41 -17.91
N ASP A 342 -22.84 20.60 -17.76
CA ASP A 342 -23.64 20.56 -16.51
C ASP A 342 -23.10 19.50 -15.53
N GLY A 343 -22.02 18.79 -15.88
CA GLY A 343 -21.45 17.73 -15.07
C GLY A 343 -22.34 16.49 -14.95
N VAL A 344 -23.28 16.27 -15.88
CA VAL A 344 -24.20 15.13 -15.89
C VAL A 344 -23.74 14.04 -16.85
N TRP A 345 -23.78 12.80 -16.37
CA TRP A 345 -23.27 11.64 -17.12
C TRP A 345 -24.28 10.48 -17.17
N MET A 346 -25.44 10.56 -16.52
CA MET A 346 -26.27 9.41 -16.14
C MET A 346 -27.26 8.94 -17.21
N VAL A 347 -26.76 8.55 -18.37
CA VAL A 347 -27.56 7.86 -19.41
C VAL A 347 -27.86 6.40 -19.03
N GLY A 348 -28.90 5.79 -19.62
CA GLY A 348 -29.39 4.48 -19.17
C GLY A 348 -28.35 3.35 -19.11
N TRP A 349 -27.36 3.35 -20.01
CA TRP A 349 -26.29 2.33 -19.99
C TRP A 349 -25.23 2.57 -18.90
N MET A 350 -25.15 3.77 -18.32
CA MET A 350 -24.18 4.09 -17.25
C MET A 350 -24.47 3.37 -15.94
N GLN A 351 -25.73 2.96 -15.72
CA GLN A 351 -26.07 2.08 -14.59
C GLN A 351 -25.21 0.81 -14.60
N TRP A 352 -24.99 0.22 -15.78
CA TRP A 352 -24.16 -0.99 -15.93
C TRP A 352 -22.66 -0.72 -15.78
N GLN A 353 -22.19 0.47 -16.16
CA GLN A 353 -20.80 0.89 -15.91
C GLN A 353 -20.48 1.06 -14.43
N ILE A 354 -21.50 1.32 -13.61
CA ILE A 354 -21.37 1.37 -12.14
C ILE A 354 -21.55 -0.03 -11.57
N PHE A 355 -22.57 -0.77 -12.03
CA PHE A 355 -22.92 -2.08 -11.48
C PHE A 355 -21.86 -3.16 -11.73
N LEU A 356 -21.37 -3.30 -12.97
CA LEU A 356 -20.47 -4.40 -13.34
C LEU A 356 -19.13 -4.38 -12.58
N PRO A 357 -18.44 -3.23 -12.41
CA PRO A 357 -17.19 -3.21 -11.64
C PRO A 357 -17.41 -3.46 -10.14
N ILE A 358 -18.52 -3.00 -9.56
CA ILE A 358 -18.87 -3.31 -8.16
C ILE A 358 -19.17 -4.81 -8.02
N LEU A 359 -19.86 -5.42 -8.99
CA LEU A 359 -20.10 -6.86 -9.03
C LEU A 359 -18.80 -7.64 -9.18
N ALA A 360 -17.89 -7.20 -10.05
CA ALA A 360 -16.56 -7.81 -10.19
C ALA A 360 -15.77 -7.74 -8.87
N LEU A 361 -15.85 -6.60 -8.17
CA LEU A 361 -15.27 -6.45 -6.84
C LEU A 361 -15.90 -7.41 -5.81
N GLN A 362 -17.22 -7.60 -5.85
CA GLN A 362 -17.92 -8.59 -5.01
C GLN A 362 -17.49 -10.03 -5.31
N LEU A 363 -17.29 -10.39 -6.57
CA LEU A 363 -16.82 -11.72 -6.97
C LEU A 363 -15.39 -11.98 -6.48
N LEU A 364 -14.50 -10.99 -6.59
CA LEU A 364 -13.15 -11.06 -6.03
C LEU A 364 -13.18 -11.21 -4.49
N ASN A 365 -14.05 -10.47 -3.81
CA ASN A 365 -14.23 -10.62 -2.37
C ASN A 365 -14.73 -12.02 -1.99
N LEU A 366 -15.63 -12.62 -2.78
CA LEU A 366 -16.09 -14.00 -2.56
C LEU A 366 -14.97 -15.02 -2.78
N PHE A 367 -14.11 -14.82 -3.77
CA PHE A 367 -12.93 -15.66 -3.98
C PHE A 367 -12.01 -15.66 -2.74
N TRP A 368 -11.67 -14.50 -2.20
CA TRP A 368 -10.86 -14.44 -0.97
C TRP A 368 -11.62 -14.95 0.26
N TYR A 369 -12.93 -14.74 0.32
CA TYR A 369 -13.77 -15.27 1.40
C TYR A 369 -13.77 -16.80 1.43
N PHE A 370 -13.82 -17.44 0.27
CA PHE A 370 -13.63 -18.89 0.16
C PHE A 370 -12.28 -19.33 0.74
N LEU A 371 -11.19 -18.62 0.44
CA LEU A 371 -9.87 -18.92 1.00
C LEU A 371 -9.84 -18.73 2.53
N ILE A 372 -10.48 -17.69 3.05
CA ILE A 372 -10.57 -17.41 4.49
C ILE A 372 -11.32 -18.54 5.21
N TRP A 373 -12.46 -18.98 4.68
CA TRP A 373 -13.20 -20.11 5.24
C TRP A 373 -12.42 -21.41 5.16
N ARG A 374 -11.70 -21.65 4.06
CA ARG A 374 -10.81 -22.81 3.93
C ARG A 374 -9.76 -22.84 5.04
N ILE A 375 -9.15 -21.69 5.35
CA ILE A 375 -8.19 -21.55 6.45
C ILE A 375 -8.87 -21.81 7.80
N LEU A 376 -10.07 -21.24 8.03
CA LEU A 376 -10.82 -21.45 9.27
C LEU A 376 -11.18 -22.92 9.50
N ILE A 377 -11.70 -23.61 8.48
CA ILE A 377 -12.08 -25.02 8.58
C ILE A 377 -10.84 -25.86 8.89
N ARG A 378 -9.71 -25.60 8.22
CA ARG A 378 -8.46 -26.32 8.50
C ARG A 378 -7.98 -26.06 9.93
N ALA A 379 -8.06 -24.82 10.41
CA ALA A 379 -7.71 -24.45 11.78
C ALA A 379 -8.54 -25.22 12.82
N LEU A 380 -9.85 -25.36 12.58
CA LEU A 380 -10.78 -26.05 13.48
C LEU A 380 -10.62 -27.59 13.44
N VAL A 381 -10.38 -28.16 12.25
CA VAL A 381 -10.31 -29.62 12.06
C VAL A 381 -8.95 -30.18 12.48
N TYR A 382 -7.85 -29.48 12.16
CA TYR A 382 -6.49 -30.03 12.34
C TYR A 382 -5.77 -29.49 13.58
N ASN A 383 -6.42 -28.66 14.41
CA ASN A 383 -5.87 -28.06 15.64
C ASN A 383 -4.49 -27.39 15.47
N HIS A 384 -4.08 -27.10 14.24
CA HIS A 384 -2.81 -26.50 13.88
C HIS A 384 -3.04 -25.45 12.79
N LEU A 385 -2.97 -24.19 13.17
CA LEU A 385 -2.95 -23.05 12.26
C LEU A 385 -1.55 -22.95 11.62
N ALA A 386 -1.22 -23.90 10.75
CA ALA A 386 -0.21 -23.66 9.74
C ALA A 386 -0.85 -22.80 8.64
N ASP A 387 -0.48 -21.54 8.62
CA ASP A 387 -0.86 -20.57 7.60
C ASP A 387 -0.20 -20.96 6.27
N GLU A 388 -0.92 -21.68 5.42
CA GLU A 388 -0.46 -22.10 4.07
C GLU A 388 -0.24 -20.89 3.13
N ARG A 389 -0.55 -19.66 3.57
CA ARG A 389 -0.20 -18.43 2.86
C ARG A 389 1.13 -17.83 3.33
N SER A 390 1.76 -18.35 4.39
CA SER A 390 3.04 -17.84 4.89
C SER A 390 4.09 -18.86 5.36
N ASP A 391 3.89 -20.18 5.23
CA ASP A 391 4.87 -21.17 5.73
C ASP A 391 5.41 -22.28 4.80
N ASP A 392 5.06 -22.36 3.51
CA ASP A 392 5.71 -23.33 2.61
C ASP A 392 6.63 -22.66 1.56
N GLU A 393 7.57 -21.85 2.03
CA GLU A 393 8.82 -21.52 1.32
C GLU A 393 10.06 -21.90 2.15
N GLU A 394 9.95 -22.89 3.03
CA GLU A 394 11.07 -23.62 3.64
C GLU A 394 10.97 -25.11 3.32
N ASP A 395 10.94 -25.48 2.03
CA ASP A 395 11.31 -26.85 1.61
C ASP A 395 11.94 -26.87 0.21
N GLU A 396 13.17 -26.38 0.13
CA GLU A 396 14.17 -26.84 -0.84
C GLU A 396 15.51 -26.88 -0.08
N GLY A 397 15.76 -27.95 0.68
CA GLY A 397 17.05 -28.03 1.35
C GLY A 397 17.43 -29.25 2.17
N ASP A 398 16.52 -30.13 2.60
CA ASP A 398 16.94 -31.35 3.32
C ASP A 398 16.11 -32.57 2.87
N GLU A 399 16.57 -33.20 1.79
CA GLU A 399 16.26 -34.60 1.48
C GLU A 399 16.66 -35.48 2.67
N VAL A 400 15.70 -35.84 3.52
CA VAL A 400 15.88 -36.96 4.45
C VAL A 400 15.68 -38.24 3.65
N LYS A 401 16.81 -38.80 3.19
CA LYS A 401 16.92 -40.22 2.83
C LYS A 401 16.38 -41.06 3.99
N LYS A 402 15.28 -41.76 3.75
CA LYS A 402 14.88 -42.91 4.57
C LYS A 402 15.66 -44.12 4.10
N GLU A 403 16.56 -44.61 4.94
CA GLU A 403 16.82 -46.05 5.07
C GLU A 403 15.97 -46.60 6.22
#